data_AF-R7ESU1-F1
#
_entry.id   AF-R7ESU1-F1
#
_cell.length_a   1.000
_cell.length_b   1.000
_cell.length_c   1.000
_cell.angle_alpha   90.00
_cell.angle_beta   90.00
_cell.angle_gamma   90.00
#
_symmetry.space_group_name_H-M   'P 1'
#
loop_
_entity.id
_entity.type
_entity.pdbx_description
1 polymer ?
#
loop_
_entity_poly.entity_id
_entity_poly.type
_entity_poly.pdbx_seq_one_letter_code
_entity_poly.pdbx_strand_id
1 'polypeptide(L)'
;MKETIKKILTRAAAYYTVATGAYSFVIFAMYSNEEGGALLSAKRVFLLLPFCLCLAAANTALASKTLPRGLSYPLHCAATMLGVYLCVILPAGMESRQRLVGTMVALVIYIVAMTVYALLTRHIKRTLAEERNYRSQFDDNEIKKK
;
A
#
# COMPACT_ATOMS: atom_id res chain seq x y z
N MET A 1 -1.27 -8.58 20.12
CA MET A 1 -2.28 -9.11 19.17
C MET A 1 -3.42 -8.12 18.91
N LYS A 2 -4.14 -7.62 19.92
CA LYS A 2 -5.18 -6.59 19.76
C LYS A 2 -4.70 -5.32 19.02
N GLU A 3 -3.53 -4.80 19.39
CA GLU A 3 -2.92 -3.63 18.73
C GLU A 3 -2.57 -3.86 17.26
N THR A 4 -2.07 -5.05 16.91
CA THR A 4 -1.71 -5.41 15.52
C THR A 4 -2.95 -5.49 14.64
N ILE A 5 -4.02 -6.12 15.14
CA ILE A 5 -5.31 -6.22 14.45
C ILE A 5 -5.91 -4.84 14.24
N LYS A 6 -5.90 -3.99 15.28
CA LYS A 6 -6.35 -2.59 15.17
C LYS A 6 -5.58 -1.84 14.09
N LYS A 7 -4.25 -1.93 14.05
CA LYS A 7 -3.42 -1.31 13.01
C LYS A 7 -3.77 -1.80 11.61
N ILE A 8 -4.00 -3.09 11.43
CA ILE A 8 -4.40 -3.68 10.15
C ILE A 8 -5.76 -3.12 9.73
N LEU A 9 -6.74 -3.10 10.62
CA LEU A 9 -8.09 -2.59 10.33
C LEU A 9 -8.09 -1.10 10.00
N THR A 10 -7.37 -0.26 10.76
CA THR A 10 -7.27 1.18 10.47
C THR A 10 -6.61 1.43 9.11
N ARG A 11 -5.52 0.70 8.80
CA ARG A 11 -4.85 0.80 7.49
C ARG A 11 -5.74 0.30 6.36
N ALA A 12 -6.43 -0.81 6.55
CA ALA A 12 -7.36 -1.37 5.57
C ALA A 12 -8.50 -0.39 5.27
N ALA A 13 -9.06 0.26 6.29
CA ALA A 13 -10.08 1.29 6.12
C ALA A 13 -9.55 2.51 5.33
N ALA A 14 -8.34 2.97 5.64
CA ALA A 14 -7.69 4.05 4.90
C ALA A 14 -7.44 3.65 3.43
N TYR A 15 -6.88 2.48 3.18
CA TYR A 15 -6.64 1.95 1.83
C TYR A 15 -7.94 1.78 1.06
N TYR A 16 -8.99 1.26 1.71
CA TYR A 16 -10.29 1.08 1.09
C TYR A 16 -10.93 2.41 0.70
N THR A 17 -10.83 3.42 1.57
CA THR A 17 -11.35 4.77 1.30
C THR A 17 -10.64 5.39 0.11
N VAL A 18 -9.29 5.34 0.09
CA VAL A 18 -8.49 5.89 -1.01
C VAL A 18 -8.74 5.13 -2.30
N ALA A 19 -8.76 3.79 -2.27
CA ALA A 19 -8.97 2.97 -3.45
C ALA A 19 -10.38 3.17 -4.04
N THR A 20 -11.41 3.21 -3.19
CA THR A 20 -12.78 3.47 -3.63
C THR A 20 -12.92 4.87 -4.18
N GLY A 21 -12.34 5.88 -3.51
CA GLY A 21 -12.34 7.27 -4.00
C GLY A 21 -11.63 7.41 -5.35
N ALA A 22 -10.44 6.83 -5.50
CA ALA A 22 -9.71 6.82 -6.76
C ALA A 22 -10.47 6.11 -7.87
N TYR A 23 -11.07 4.96 -7.59
CA TYR A 23 -11.90 4.23 -8.54
C TYR A 23 -13.11 5.06 -8.98
N SER A 24 -13.84 5.66 -8.04
CA SER A 24 -14.97 6.53 -8.32
C SER A 24 -14.57 7.75 -9.15
N PHE A 25 -13.42 8.35 -8.83
CA PHE A 25 -12.89 9.48 -9.59
C PHE A 25 -12.53 9.10 -11.03
N VAL A 26 -11.90 7.95 -11.26
CA VAL A 26 -11.58 7.48 -12.61
C VAL A 26 -12.86 7.23 -13.42
N ILE A 27 -13.87 6.59 -12.82
CA ILE A 27 -15.16 6.37 -13.48
C ILE A 27 -15.81 7.70 -13.84
N PHE A 28 -15.85 8.66 -12.89
CA PHE A 28 -16.36 9.99 -13.15
C PHE A 28 -15.59 10.71 -14.27
N ALA A 29 -14.26 10.70 -14.23
CA ALA A 29 -13.42 11.37 -15.21
C ALA A 29 -13.57 10.79 -16.62
N MET A 30 -13.75 9.47 -16.75
CA MET A 30 -13.88 8.81 -18.05
C MET A 30 -15.30 8.85 -18.62
N TYR A 31 -16.33 8.80 -17.77
CA TYR A 31 -17.71 8.57 -18.19
C TYR A 31 -18.68 9.72 -17.86
N SER A 32 -18.20 10.84 -17.31
CA SER A 32 -19.05 11.99 -16.93
C SER A 32 -19.84 12.60 -18.09
N ASN A 33 -19.37 12.45 -19.33
CA ASN A 33 -20.00 13.02 -20.52
C ASN A 33 -20.82 11.98 -21.32
N GLU A 34 -20.90 10.72 -20.88
CA GLU A 34 -21.67 9.69 -21.57
C GLU A 34 -23.07 9.57 -20.95
N GLU A 35 -24.13 9.63 -21.77
CA GLU A 35 -25.54 9.56 -21.33
C GLU A 35 -25.91 8.23 -20.64
N GLY A 36 -25.06 7.21 -20.76
CA GLY A 36 -25.13 5.93 -20.07
C GLY A 36 -23.92 5.65 -19.17
N GLY A 37 -23.30 6.69 -18.61
CA GLY A 37 -22.02 6.66 -17.92
C GLY A 37 -21.84 5.44 -17.01
N ALA A 38 -20.67 4.80 -17.10
CA ALA A 38 -20.39 3.51 -16.48
C ALA A 38 -20.86 3.43 -15.02
N LEU A 39 -21.90 2.63 -14.78
CA LEU A 39 -22.41 2.37 -13.45
C LEU A 39 -21.29 1.84 -12.55
N LEU A 40 -21.07 2.53 -11.43
CA LEU A 40 -20.14 2.12 -10.39
C LEU A 40 -20.55 0.74 -9.88
N SER A 41 -19.88 -0.30 -10.36
CA SER A 41 -20.25 -1.67 -10.01
C SER A 41 -20.02 -1.91 -8.52
N ALA A 42 -21.11 -2.02 -7.76
CA ALA A 42 -21.07 -2.30 -6.32
C ALA A 42 -20.25 -3.55 -6.02
N LYS A 43 -20.32 -4.59 -6.87
CA LYS A 43 -19.51 -5.81 -6.77
C LYS A 43 -18.01 -5.51 -6.77
N ARG A 44 -17.54 -4.61 -7.65
CA ARG A 44 -16.12 -4.24 -7.75
C ARG A 44 -15.68 -3.44 -6.53
N VAL A 45 -16.52 -2.54 -6.04
CA VAL A 45 -16.26 -1.77 -4.81
C VAL A 45 -16.16 -2.70 -3.60
N PHE A 46 -17.10 -3.63 -3.42
CA PHE A 46 -17.04 -4.60 -2.31
C PHE A 46 -15.80 -5.50 -2.38
N LEU A 47 -15.35 -5.90 -3.57
CA LEU A 47 -14.15 -6.73 -3.74
C LEU A 47 -12.83 -5.97 -3.43
N LEU A 48 -12.84 -4.64 -3.39
CA LEU A 48 -11.68 -3.86 -2.92
C LEU A 48 -11.44 -4.03 -1.41
N LEU A 49 -12.47 -4.34 -0.63
CA LEU A 49 -12.35 -4.50 0.83
C LEU A 49 -11.44 -5.67 1.24
N PRO A 50 -11.65 -6.92 0.77
CA PRO A 50 -10.75 -8.03 1.08
C PRO A 50 -9.33 -7.77 0.57
N PHE A 51 -9.18 -7.13 -0.59
CA PHE A 51 -7.87 -6.70 -1.09
C PHE A 51 -7.16 -5.75 -0.13
N CYS A 52 -7.84 -4.69 0.32
CA CYS A 52 -7.27 -3.71 1.24
C CYS A 52 -6.90 -4.33 2.59
N LEU A 53 -7.67 -5.32 3.05
CA LEU A 53 -7.41 -6.05 4.29
C LEU A 53 -6.15 -6.94 4.14
N CYS A 54 -6.03 -7.68 3.04
CA CYS A 54 -4.85 -8.47 2.72
C CYS A 54 -3.60 -7.59 2.55
N LEU A 55 -3.72 -6.45 1.87
CA LEU A 55 -2.63 -5.50 1.68
C LEU A 55 -2.18 -4.87 3.00
N ALA A 56 -3.13 -4.49 3.87
CA ALA A 56 -2.82 -3.97 5.21
C ALA A 56 -2.11 -5.02 6.09
N ALA A 57 -2.52 -6.29 6.01
CA ALA A 57 -1.84 -7.38 6.68
C ALA A 57 -0.42 -7.59 6.13
N ALA A 58 -0.25 -7.63 4.81
CA ALA A 58 1.04 -7.78 4.14
C ALA A 58 2.01 -6.64 4.50
N ASN A 59 1.55 -5.38 4.46
CA ASN A 59 2.34 -4.22 4.86
C ASN A 59 2.72 -4.26 6.35
N THR A 60 1.84 -4.77 7.20
CA THR A 60 2.12 -4.91 8.63
C THR A 60 3.17 -6.00 8.89
N ALA A 61 3.09 -7.12 8.15
CA ALA A 61 4.08 -8.20 8.21
C ALA A 61 5.46 -7.76 7.67
N LEU A 62 5.49 -6.95 6.62
CA LEU A 62 6.72 -6.37 6.09
C LEU A 62 7.38 -5.44 7.11
N ALA A 63 6.59 -4.61 7.80
CA ALA A 63 7.07 -3.68 8.80
C ALA A 63 7.55 -4.36 10.10
N SER A 64 6.96 -5.48 10.49
CA SER A 64 7.31 -6.20 11.72
C SER A 64 8.65 -6.94 11.67
N LYS A 65 9.31 -7.01 10.51
CA LYS A 65 10.58 -7.75 10.29
C LYS A 65 10.52 -9.21 10.76
N THR A 66 9.32 -9.79 10.81
CA THR A 66 9.08 -11.17 11.26
C THR A 66 9.62 -12.19 10.26
N LEU A 67 9.88 -11.76 9.03
CA LEU A 67 10.47 -12.56 7.95
C LEU A 67 11.90 -12.10 7.64
N PRO A 68 12.79 -13.02 7.22
CA PRO A 68 14.12 -12.67 6.75
C PRO A 68 14.02 -11.68 5.57
N ARG A 69 14.85 -10.63 5.60
CA ARG A 69 14.74 -9.46 4.69
C ARG A 69 14.70 -9.86 3.22
N GLY A 70 15.45 -10.89 2.81
CA GLY A 70 15.48 -11.38 1.43
C GLY A 70 14.16 -11.99 0.95
N LEU A 71 13.38 -12.61 1.84
CA LEU A 71 12.13 -13.27 1.49
C LEU A 71 10.91 -12.35 1.64
N SER A 72 11.02 -11.34 2.51
CA SER A 72 9.92 -10.45 2.86
C SER A 72 9.36 -9.63 1.67
N TYR A 73 10.25 -9.10 0.81
CA TYR A 73 9.84 -8.30 -0.36
C TYR A 73 9.20 -9.14 -1.48
N PRO A 74 9.76 -10.30 -1.88
CA PRO A 74 9.11 -11.20 -2.83
C PRO A 74 7.75 -11.69 -2.35
N LEU A 75 7.63 -12.09 -1.08
CA LEU A 75 6.34 -12.52 -0.50
C LEU A 75 5.31 -11.39 -0.50
N HIS A 76 5.73 -10.17 -0.13
CA HIS A 76 4.85 -9.00 -0.19
C HIS A 76 4.39 -8.70 -1.62
N CYS A 77 5.30 -8.79 -2.58
CA CYS A 77 5.00 -8.63 -4.00
C CYS A 77 4.00 -9.68 -4.48
N ALA A 78 4.27 -10.95 -4.21
CA ALA A 78 3.39 -12.06 -4.60
C ALA A 78 1.99 -11.91 -4.00
N ALA A 79 1.89 -11.60 -2.70
CA ALA A 79 0.61 -11.39 -2.03
C ALA A 79 -0.15 -10.18 -2.59
N THR A 80 0.55 -9.08 -2.86
CA THR A 80 -0.06 -7.86 -3.40
C THR A 80 -0.56 -8.09 -4.83
N MET A 81 0.27 -8.67 -5.68
CA MET A 81 -0.07 -8.95 -7.08
C MET A 81 -1.19 -9.98 -7.20
N LEU A 82 -1.18 -11.03 -6.37
CA LEU A 82 -2.27 -12.00 -6.30
C LEU A 82 -3.57 -11.33 -5.86
N GLY A 83 -3.52 -10.45 -4.85
CA GLY A 83 -4.66 -9.66 -4.41
C GLY A 83 -5.23 -8.76 -5.51
N VAL A 84 -4.37 -8.02 -6.22
CA VAL A 84 -4.80 -7.18 -7.35
C VAL A 84 -5.43 -8.05 -8.45
N TYR A 85 -4.82 -9.18 -8.77
CA TYR A 85 -5.34 -10.06 -9.81
C TYR A 85 -6.74 -10.59 -9.46
N LEU A 86 -6.91 -11.13 -8.25
CA LEU A 86 -8.17 -11.75 -7.83
C LEU A 86 -9.28 -10.73 -7.54
N CYS A 87 -8.95 -9.57 -6.97
CA CYS A 87 -9.94 -8.61 -6.48
C CYS A 87 -10.20 -7.44 -7.42
N VAL A 88 -9.30 -7.15 -8.35
CA VAL A 88 -9.42 -6.01 -9.29
C VAL A 88 -9.53 -6.49 -10.73
N ILE A 89 -8.58 -7.31 -11.20
CA ILE A 89 -8.47 -7.67 -12.61
C ILE A 89 -9.49 -8.75 -13.02
N LEU A 90 -9.61 -9.82 -12.25
CA LEU A 90 -10.55 -10.91 -12.52
C LEU A 90 -12.02 -10.43 -12.53
N PRO A 91 -12.51 -9.66 -11.54
CA PRO A 91 -13.89 -9.15 -11.55
C PRO A 91 -14.13 -8.00 -12.53
N ALA A 92 -13.09 -7.48 -13.18
CA ALA A 92 -13.24 -6.51 -14.26
C ALA A 92 -13.82 -7.14 -15.54
N GLY A 93 -13.88 -8.48 -15.64
CA GLY A 93 -14.45 -9.17 -16.80
C GLY A 93 -13.62 -9.00 -18.08
N MET A 94 -12.36 -8.58 -17.95
CA MET A 94 -11.45 -8.31 -19.06
C MET A 94 -11.08 -9.60 -19.81
N GLU A 95 -10.70 -9.49 -21.08
CA GLU A 95 -10.16 -10.61 -21.86
C GLU A 95 -8.76 -11.01 -21.40
N SER A 96 -8.29 -12.22 -21.74
CA SER A 96 -6.99 -12.76 -21.29
C SER A 96 -5.81 -11.83 -21.56
N ARG A 97 -5.73 -11.23 -22.76
CA ARG A 97 -4.67 -10.28 -23.13
C ARG A 97 -4.74 -9.00 -22.31
N GLN A 98 -5.95 -8.47 -22.10
CA GLN A 98 -6.18 -7.29 -21.28
C GLN A 98 -5.84 -7.54 -19.81
N ARG A 99 -6.13 -8.74 -19.29
CA ARG A 99 -5.74 -9.15 -17.92
C ARG A 99 -4.22 -9.15 -17.75
N LEU A 100 -3.48 -9.67 -18.73
CA LEU A 100 -2.01 -9.69 -18.71
C LEU A 100 -1.43 -8.28 -18.76
N VAL A 101 -1.98 -7.39 -19.59
CA VAL A 101 -1.57 -5.98 -19.59
C VAL A 101 -1.89 -5.32 -18.24
N GLY A 102 -3.08 -5.57 -17.69
CA GLY A 102 -3.49 -5.07 -16.38
C GLY A 102 -2.57 -5.52 -15.25
N THR A 103 -2.13 -6.79 -15.24
CA THR A 103 -1.19 -7.29 -14.23
C THR A 103 0.19 -6.68 -14.38
N MET A 104 0.68 -6.48 -15.62
CA MET A 104 1.97 -5.84 -15.85
C MET A 104 1.96 -4.37 -15.41
N VAL A 105 0.89 -3.63 -15.71
CA VAL A 105 0.72 -2.25 -15.26
C VAL A 105 0.67 -2.19 -13.73
N ALA A 106 -0.09 -3.08 -13.09
CA ALA A 106 -0.13 -3.18 -11.63
C ALA A 106 1.25 -3.49 -11.01
N LEU A 107 2.05 -4.35 -11.66
CA LEU A 107 3.41 -4.66 -11.22
C LEU A 107 4.32 -3.42 -11.29
N VAL A 108 4.24 -2.66 -12.38
CA VAL A 108 5.02 -1.42 -12.53
C VAL A 108 4.63 -0.40 -11.45
N ILE A 109 3.33 -0.20 -11.21
CA ILE A 109 2.83 0.68 -10.14
C ILE A 109 3.35 0.21 -8.78
N TYR A 110 3.32 -1.10 -8.52
CA TYR A 110 3.84 -1.68 -7.29
C TYR A 110 5.33 -1.42 -7.11
N ILE A 111 6.15 -1.62 -8.14
CA ILE A 111 7.59 -1.36 -8.10
C ILE A 111 7.85 0.10 -7.74
N VAL A 112 7.19 1.04 -8.42
CA VAL A 112 7.32 2.48 -8.15
C VAL A 112 6.92 2.80 -6.72
N ALA A 113 5.79 2.28 -6.23
CA ALA A 113 5.33 2.50 -4.86
C ALA A 113 6.34 1.97 -3.83
N MET A 114 6.92 0.79 -4.06
CA MET A 114 7.93 0.21 -3.18
C MET A 114 9.25 0.98 -3.21
N THR A 115 9.65 1.52 -4.35
CA THR A 115 10.81 2.40 -4.45
C THR A 115 10.59 3.66 -3.64
N VAL A 116 9.44 4.32 -3.77
CA VAL A 116 9.09 5.52 -2.97
C VAL A 116 9.06 5.18 -1.48
N TYR A 117 8.44 4.06 -1.09
CA TYR A 117 8.43 3.59 0.29
C TYR A 117 9.84 3.37 0.84
N ALA A 118 10.73 2.75 0.07
CA ALA A 118 12.12 2.53 0.47
C ALA A 118 12.88 3.84 0.63
N LEU A 119 12.68 4.81 -0.28
CA LEU A 119 13.30 6.13 -0.22
C LEU A 119 12.83 6.92 1.00
N LEU A 120 11.51 6.98 1.24
CA LEU A 120 10.94 7.64 2.42
C LEU A 120 11.41 6.99 3.72
N THR A 121 11.43 5.67 3.79
CA THR A 121 11.90 4.94 4.97
C THR A 121 13.38 5.21 5.23
N ARG A 122 14.21 5.29 4.17
CA ARG A 122 15.63 5.65 4.29
C ARG A 122 15.79 7.09 4.77
N HIS A 123 14.98 8.02 4.26
CA HIS A 123 15.05 9.42 4.66
C HIS A 123 14.64 9.61 6.13
N ILE A 124 13.51 9.05 6.55
CA ILE A 124 13.03 9.11 7.95
C ILE A 124 14.06 8.52 8.91
N LYS A 125 14.66 7.37 8.57
CA LYS A 125 15.71 6.77 9.41
C LYS A 125 16.94 7.66 9.53
N ARG A 126 17.30 8.36 8.46
CA ARG A 126 18.41 9.32 8.47
C ARG A 126 18.09 10.50 9.37
N THR A 127 16.92 11.11 9.23
CA THR A 127 16.48 12.24 10.06
C THR A 127 16.40 11.87 11.54
N LEU A 128 15.82 10.71 11.88
CA LEU A 128 15.77 10.23 13.27
C LEU A 128 17.16 9.93 13.85
N ALA A 129 18.10 9.45 13.03
CA ALA A 129 19.47 9.23 13.47
C ALA A 129 20.19 10.58 13.73
N GLU A 130 19.94 11.58 12.88
CA GLU A 130 20.46 12.94 13.03
C GLU A 130 19.90 13.61 14.30
N GLU A 131 18.59 13.51 14.57
CA GLU A 131 17.99 14.00 15.83
C GLU A 131 18.55 13.30 17.07
N ARG A 132 18.75 11.98 17.01
CA ARG A 132 19.29 11.22 18.14
C ARG A 132 20.74 11.62 18.45
N ASN A 133 21.55 11.82 17.42
CA ASN A 133 22.93 12.30 17.56
C ASN A 133 23.00 13.74 18.10
N TYR A 134 22.06 14.60 17.70
CA TYR A 134 21.98 15.96 18.24
C TYR A 134 21.64 15.95 19.73
N ARG A 135 20.67 15.14 20.17
CA ARG A 135 20.32 15.01 21.60
C ARG A 135 21.47 14.45 22.43
N SER A 136 22.19 13.43 21.95
CA SER A 136 23.31 12.87 22.71
C SER A 136 24.46 13.87 22.90
N GLN A 137 24.73 14.72 21.90
CA GLN A 137 25.75 15.78 22.03
C GLN A 137 25.34 16.89 23.01
N PHE A 138 24.03 17.16 23.14
CA PHE A 138 23.52 18.12 24.11
C PHE A 138 23.64 17.59 25.54
N ASP A 139 23.24 16.34 25.78
CA ASP A 139 23.36 15.68 27.08
C ASP A 139 24.84 15.54 27.53
N ASP A 140 25.75 15.14 26.62
CA ASP A 140 27.19 15.04 26.93
C ASP A 140 27.82 16.39 27.28
N ASN A 141 27.32 17.48 26.70
CA ASN A 141 27.81 18.84 27.00
C ASN A 141 27.24 19.40 28.32
N GLU A 142 26.04 19.00 28.74
CA GLU A 142 25.53 19.35 30.08
C GLU A 142 26.27 18.59 31.18
N ILE A 143 26.61 17.32 30.97
CA ILE A 143 27.37 16.51 31.93
C ILE A 143 28.78 17.08 32.13
N LYS A 144 29.44 17.57 31.08
CA LYS A 144 30.78 18.18 31.17
C LYS A 144 30.81 19.59 31.80
N LYS A 145 29.65 20.23 31.99
CA LYS A 145 29.54 21.56 32.62
C LYS A 145 29.26 21.53 34.12
N LYS A 146 29.02 20.35 34.70
CA LYS A 146 28.90 20.12 36.15
C LYS A 146 30.19 19.55 36.71
#